data_AF-Q8I294-F1
#
_entry.id   AF-Q8I294-F1
#
_cell.length_a   1.000
_cell.length_b   1.000
_cell.length_c   1.000
_cell.angle_alpha   90.00
_cell.angle_beta   90.00
_cell.angle_gamma   90.00
#
_symmetry.space_group_name_H-M   'P 1'
#
loop_
_entity.id
_entity.type
_entity.pdbx_description
1 polymer ?
#
loop_
_entity_poly.entity_id
_entity_poly.type
_entity_poly.pdbx_seq_one_letter_code
_entity_poly.pdbx_strand_id
1 'polypeptide(L)'
;MVSIFSLLTYIIYLYFSLKSIDMCCIEHIDRSKNIIFFGIINKCLFLNNKRVFFLNKRRNIITYKKDIRLETLKMDDFCEVDLDEFCYKQFDEKNKSCSYIPYDKEKFVIKVNELIKERKIKVLPGYADFCKHIFIENFTEATVETMEINNKNRDLIKTDYISRRDNELPVLVRWLCKKDIKDQITKAKYLDLILYSKDQIDKENKEMKNKPKNISHCDYSIICIKAQNENYELPMTPITMLRNTLITEGGSGVHLNREKYLDSVKYWRHHVSIIDN
;
A
#
# COMPACT_ATOMS: atom_id res chain seq x y z
N MET A 1 5.44 -18.76 -22.50
CA MET A 1 4.19 -18.41 -23.22
C MET A 1 3.17 -19.50 -22.93
N VAL A 2 2.13 -19.21 -22.15
CA VAL A 2 0.98 -20.12 -22.03
C VAL A 2 0.30 -20.12 -23.40
N SER A 3 0.16 -21.29 -24.02
CA SER A 3 -0.50 -21.35 -25.33
C SER A 3 -1.93 -20.80 -25.19
N ILE A 4 -2.41 -20.07 -26.20
CA ILE A 4 -3.79 -19.58 -26.23
C ILE A 4 -4.78 -20.72 -25.97
N PHE A 5 -4.46 -21.92 -26.47
CA PHE A 5 -5.21 -23.14 -26.22
C PHE A 5 -5.26 -23.52 -24.73
N SER A 6 -4.13 -23.48 -24.01
CA SER A 6 -4.08 -23.78 -22.56
C SER A 6 -4.90 -22.79 -21.74
N LEU A 7 -4.85 -21.51 -22.11
CA LEU A 7 -5.67 -20.50 -21.45
C LEU A 7 -7.16 -20.76 -21.74
N LEU A 8 -7.51 -21.10 -22.99
CA LEU A 8 -8.88 -21.45 -23.37
C LEU A 8 -9.38 -22.71 -22.64
N THR A 9 -8.59 -23.77 -22.52
CA THR A 9 -9.01 -24.97 -21.76
C THR A 9 -9.19 -24.67 -20.28
N TYR A 10 -8.32 -23.86 -19.68
CA TYR A 10 -8.48 -23.44 -18.27
C TYR A 10 -9.73 -22.58 -18.08
N ILE A 11 -10.01 -21.68 -19.03
CA ILE A 11 -11.21 -20.84 -19.06
C ILE A 11 -12.47 -21.69 -19.22
N ILE A 12 -12.46 -22.66 -20.14
CA ILE A 12 -13.58 -23.59 -20.35
C ILE A 12 -13.79 -24.45 -19.09
N TYR A 13 -12.72 -24.92 -18.46
CA TYR A 13 -12.79 -25.69 -17.22
C TYR A 13 -13.41 -24.88 -16.07
N LEU A 14 -12.96 -23.65 -15.85
CA LEU A 14 -13.58 -22.73 -14.87
C LEU A 14 -15.05 -22.45 -15.23
N TYR A 15 -15.36 -22.26 -16.51
CA TYR A 15 -16.71 -22.02 -16.98
C TYR A 15 -17.66 -23.19 -16.73
N PHE A 16 -17.19 -24.43 -16.91
CA PHE A 16 -17.98 -25.63 -16.59
C PHE A 16 -18.06 -25.90 -15.09
N SER A 17 -17.02 -25.57 -14.32
CA SER A 17 -17.04 -25.67 -12.85
C SER A 17 -18.04 -24.70 -12.23
N LEU A 18 -18.21 -23.51 -12.81
CA LEU A 18 -19.14 -22.47 -12.35
C LEU A 18 -20.62 -22.74 -12.71
N LYS A 19 -20.94 -23.81 -13.44
CA LYS A 19 -22.35 -24.17 -13.77
C LYS A 19 -23.21 -24.46 -12.54
N SER A 20 -22.62 -24.66 -11.37
CA SER A 20 -23.33 -24.89 -10.10
C SER A 20 -23.64 -23.61 -9.32
N ILE A 21 -23.17 -22.44 -9.78
CA ILE A 21 -23.37 -21.19 -9.05
C ILE A 21 -24.41 -20.36 -9.79
N ASP A 22 -25.58 -20.20 -9.16
CA ASP A 22 -26.53 -19.15 -9.51
C ASP A 22 -25.77 -17.82 -9.54
N MET A 23 -25.56 -17.32 -10.76
CA MET A 23 -24.67 -16.20 -11.03
C MET A 23 -25.25 -14.89 -10.52
N CYS A 24 -24.98 -14.58 -9.25
CA CYS A 24 -24.86 -13.22 -8.77
C CYS A 24 -23.36 -12.86 -8.86
N CYS A 25 -23.04 -11.75 -9.54
CA CYS A 25 -21.72 -11.13 -9.68
C CYS A 25 -20.55 -11.90 -9.05
N ILE A 26 -19.96 -12.85 -9.79
CA ILE A 26 -18.73 -13.49 -9.33
C ILE A 26 -17.57 -12.55 -9.66
N GLU A 27 -17.15 -11.73 -8.71
CA GLU A 27 -15.82 -11.14 -8.70
C GLU A 27 -14.82 -12.23 -8.29
N HIS A 28 -14.44 -13.08 -9.26
CA HIS A 28 -13.26 -13.91 -9.07
C HIS A 28 -12.06 -13.13 -9.60
N ILE A 29 -11.31 -12.54 -8.67
CA ILE A 29 -9.99 -11.95 -8.97
C ILE A 29 -8.97 -13.08 -8.76
N ASP A 30 -8.57 -13.74 -9.84
CA ASP A 30 -7.32 -14.53 -9.78
C ASP A 30 -6.15 -13.54 -9.85
N ARG A 31 -5.71 -13.09 -8.68
CA ARG A 31 -4.60 -12.14 -8.50
C ARG A 31 -3.30 -12.68 -9.11
N SER A 32 -3.15 -13.99 -9.32
CA SER A 32 -1.95 -14.57 -9.93
C SER A 32 -1.84 -14.30 -11.44
N LYS A 33 -2.96 -13.98 -12.12
CA LYS A 33 -3.01 -13.85 -13.59
C LYS A 33 -3.55 -12.52 -14.12
N ASN A 34 -3.91 -11.57 -13.25
CA ASN A 34 -4.61 -10.33 -13.64
C ASN A 34 -5.84 -10.61 -14.51
N ILE A 35 -6.63 -11.62 -14.13
CA ILE A 35 -7.89 -11.95 -14.79
C ILE A 35 -9.02 -11.51 -13.88
N ILE A 36 -9.87 -10.62 -14.40
CA ILE A 36 -11.12 -10.23 -13.76
C ILE A 36 -12.28 -10.85 -14.54
N PHE A 37 -13.14 -11.57 -13.84
CA PHE A 37 -14.38 -12.11 -14.38
C PHE A 37 -15.53 -11.16 -14.04
N PHE A 38 -16.30 -10.76 -15.06
CA PHE A 38 -17.64 -10.18 -14.86
C PHE A 38 -18.65 -11.05 -15.60
N GLY A 39 -19.50 -11.73 -14.83
CA GLY A 39 -20.65 -12.45 -15.37
C GLY A 39 -21.90 -11.58 -15.29
N ILE A 40 -22.48 -11.24 -16.43
CA ILE A 40 -23.90 -10.85 -16.52
C ILE A 40 -24.61 -12.03 -17.19
N ILE A 41 -25.87 -12.29 -16.82
CA ILE A 41 -26.69 -13.32 -17.48
C ILE A 41 -26.51 -13.23 -19.02
N ASN A 42 -26.06 -14.32 -19.63
CA ASN A 42 -25.73 -14.50 -21.06
C ASN A 42 -24.48 -13.78 -21.64
N LYS A 43 -23.67 -13.10 -20.83
CA LYS A 43 -22.38 -12.51 -21.26
C LYS A 43 -21.29 -12.70 -20.20
N CYS A 44 -20.21 -13.37 -20.55
CA CYS A 44 -18.97 -13.30 -19.77
C CYS A 44 -18.06 -12.22 -20.37
N LEU A 45 -17.61 -11.30 -19.53
CA LEU A 45 -16.52 -10.38 -19.80
C LEU A 45 -15.23 -11.00 -19.26
N PHE A 46 -14.23 -11.12 -20.13
CA PHE A 46 -12.84 -11.39 -19.73
C PHE A 46 -12.02 -10.12 -19.85
N LEU A 47 -11.36 -9.72 -18.77
CA LEU A 47 -10.29 -8.74 -18.78
C LEU A 47 -8.97 -9.45 -18.51
N ASN A 48 -8.03 -9.36 -19.44
CA ASN A 48 -6.60 -9.54 -19.19
C ASN A 48 -5.96 -8.24 -19.68
N ASN A 49 -5.12 -7.57 -18.86
CA ASN A 49 -4.34 -6.31 -18.99
C ASN A 49 -4.29 -5.50 -20.31
N LYS A 50 -4.69 -6.01 -21.47
CA LYS A 50 -4.80 -5.32 -22.77
C LYS A 50 -6.02 -5.69 -23.62
N ARG A 51 -6.88 -6.65 -23.22
CA ARG A 51 -7.91 -7.24 -24.08
C ARG A 51 -9.19 -7.52 -23.30
N VAL A 52 -10.32 -7.16 -23.92
CA VAL A 52 -11.66 -7.56 -23.48
C VAL A 52 -12.20 -8.61 -24.45
N PHE A 53 -12.64 -9.75 -23.93
CA PHE A 53 -13.35 -10.76 -24.71
C PHE A 53 -14.81 -10.81 -24.27
N PHE A 54 -15.70 -10.84 -25.27
CA PHE A 54 -17.13 -11.11 -25.05
C PHE A 54 -17.42 -12.54 -25.47
N LEU A 55 -17.91 -13.35 -24.53
CA LEU A 55 -18.52 -14.64 -24.84
C LEU A 55 -20.04 -14.49 -24.90
N ASN A 56 -20.63 -14.69 -26.08
CA ASN A 56 -22.09 -14.72 -26.23
C ASN A 56 -22.58 -16.17 -26.07
N LYS A 57 -23.26 -16.48 -24.95
CA LYS A 57 -23.77 -17.82 -24.60
C LYS A 57 -24.59 -18.47 -25.73
N ARG A 58 -25.29 -17.68 -26.54
CA ARG A 58 -26.22 -18.19 -27.56
C ARG A 58 -25.59 -18.60 -28.89
N ARG A 59 -24.35 -18.19 -29.19
CA ARG A 59 -23.78 -18.39 -30.53
C ARG A 59 -22.42 -19.09 -30.58
N ASN A 60 -21.78 -19.40 -29.45
CA ASN A 60 -20.37 -19.82 -29.42
C ASN A 60 -19.47 -18.87 -30.24
N ILE A 61 -19.85 -17.60 -30.33
CA ILE A 61 -19.06 -16.58 -31.02
C ILE A 61 -18.27 -15.83 -29.95
N ILE A 62 -16.95 -15.93 -30.06
CA ILE A 62 -16.02 -15.05 -29.37
C ILE A 62 -15.79 -13.86 -30.30
N THR A 63 -16.36 -12.72 -29.94
CA THR A 63 -16.02 -11.46 -30.59
C THR A 63 -14.89 -10.79 -29.82
N TYR A 64 -13.78 -10.58 -30.50
CA TYR A 64 -12.70 -9.73 -30.04
C TYR A 64 -13.01 -8.27 -30.41
N LYS A 65 -12.97 -7.36 -29.43
CA LYS A 65 -12.88 -5.93 -29.72
C LYS A 65 -11.42 -5.51 -29.52
N LYS A 66 -10.78 -5.09 -30.62
CA LYS A 66 -9.40 -4.61 -30.63
C LYS A 66 -9.35 -3.26 -29.91
N ASP A 67 -8.40 -3.16 -28.98
CA ASP A 67 -7.96 -1.97 -28.25
C ASP A 67 -9.02 -1.29 -27.35
N ILE A 68 -9.18 -1.83 -26.14
CA ILE A 68 -9.52 -0.98 -24.99
C ILE A 68 -8.19 -0.67 -24.32
N ARG A 69 -7.72 0.57 -24.45
CA ARG A 69 -6.69 1.08 -23.54
C ARG A 69 -7.33 1.09 -22.16
N LEU A 70 -6.80 0.29 -21.24
CA LEU A 70 -6.96 0.52 -19.81
C LEU A 70 -6.15 1.78 -19.47
N GLU A 71 -6.58 2.92 -20.01
CA GLU A 71 -6.19 4.24 -19.54
C GLU A 71 -6.76 4.35 -18.15
N THR A 72 -5.92 4.12 -17.14
CA THR A 72 -6.22 4.21 -15.71
C THR A 72 -7.40 3.34 -15.28
N LEU A 73 -7.14 2.25 -14.55
CA LEU A 73 -8.13 1.82 -13.56
C LEU A 73 -8.44 3.09 -12.74
N LYS A 74 -9.66 3.58 -12.98
CA LYS A 74 -10.14 4.90 -12.57
C LYS A 74 -9.88 5.03 -11.08
N MET A 75 -9.50 6.24 -10.65
CA MET A 75 -9.49 6.65 -9.25
C MET A 75 -10.62 5.91 -8.53
N ASP A 76 -10.30 5.08 -7.54
CA ASP A 76 -11.26 4.90 -6.45
C ASP A 76 -11.59 6.34 -6.03
N ASP A 77 -12.86 6.73 -6.07
CA ASP A 77 -13.31 8.11 -5.94
C ASP A 77 -13.05 8.63 -4.50
N PHE A 78 -11.79 8.87 -4.13
CA PHE A 78 -11.47 9.60 -2.91
C PHE A 78 -11.94 11.03 -3.11
N CYS A 79 -12.87 11.47 -2.27
CA CYS A 79 -13.26 12.87 -2.22
C CYS A 79 -12.29 13.68 -1.35
N GLU A 80 -11.87 13.08 -0.24
CA GLU A 80 -11.05 13.70 0.79
C GLU A 80 -10.38 12.62 1.65
N VAL A 81 -9.27 12.98 2.29
CA VAL A 81 -8.61 12.17 3.31
C VAL A 81 -8.35 13.03 4.54
N ASP A 82 -8.31 12.41 5.70
CA ASP A 82 -7.81 13.03 6.93
C ASP A 82 -6.55 12.32 7.44
N LEU A 83 -6.10 12.68 8.63
CA LEU A 83 -4.85 12.20 9.21
C LEU A 83 -5.16 11.48 10.52
N ASP A 84 -4.80 10.20 10.60
CA ASP A 84 -4.92 9.42 11.82
C ASP A 84 -3.90 9.89 12.87
N GLU A 85 -4.26 9.78 14.16
CA GLU A 85 -3.39 10.19 15.27
C GLU A 85 -2.05 9.45 15.29
N PHE A 86 -1.98 8.24 14.71
CA PHE A 86 -0.71 7.53 14.55
C PHE A 86 0.32 8.30 13.75
N CYS A 87 -0.13 9.09 12.78
CA CYS A 87 0.74 9.83 11.89
C CYS A 87 1.19 11.17 12.49
N TYR A 88 0.54 11.66 13.56
CA TYR A 88 0.82 12.99 14.13
C TYR A 88 2.27 13.15 14.57
N LYS A 89 2.87 12.09 15.10
CA LYS A 89 4.28 12.07 15.51
C LYS A 89 5.27 12.39 14.39
N GLN A 90 4.90 12.17 13.12
CA GLN A 90 5.77 12.51 11.98
C GLN A 90 5.87 14.02 11.75
N PHE A 91 4.97 14.82 12.34
CA PHE A 91 5.00 16.28 12.27
C PHE A 91 5.63 16.94 13.51
N ASP A 92 6.14 16.14 14.45
CA ASP A 92 6.87 16.61 15.62
C ASP A 92 8.37 16.44 15.39
N GLU A 93 9.10 17.55 15.19
CA GLU A 93 10.56 17.57 14.99
C GLU A 93 11.33 16.95 16.16
N LYS A 94 10.75 16.99 17.37
CA LYS A 94 11.35 16.42 18.56
C LYS A 94 11.14 14.91 18.64
N ASN A 95 10.24 14.33 17.84
CA ASN A 95 10.02 12.90 17.81
C ASN A 95 11.20 12.19 17.14
N LYS A 96 11.76 11.19 17.82
CA LYS A 96 12.94 10.43 17.36
C LYS A 96 12.60 9.01 16.94
N SER A 97 11.32 8.64 16.93
CA SER A 97 10.87 7.28 16.61
C SER A 97 10.55 7.05 15.13
N CYS A 98 10.49 8.11 14.33
CA CYS A 98 10.14 8.08 12.92
C CYS A 98 10.77 9.25 12.16
N SER A 99 10.69 9.22 10.83
CA SER A 99 11.13 10.31 9.97
C SER A 99 10.21 11.52 10.10
N TYR A 100 10.82 12.70 10.20
CA TYR A 100 10.13 13.97 10.32
C TYR A 100 9.66 14.50 8.94
N ILE A 101 8.42 14.97 8.88
CA ILE A 101 7.83 15.70 7.76
C ILE A 101 7.86 17.20 8.11
N PRO A 102 8.77 17.99 7.51
CA PRO A 102 8.92 19.41 7.79
C PRO A 102 7.82 20.23 7.12
N TYR A 103 6.62 20.13 7.69
CA TYR A 103 5.43 20.84 7.25
C TYR A 103 4.46 21.02 8.43
N ASP A 104 3.60 22.03 8.35
CA ASP A 104 2.50 22.16 9.31
C ASP A 104 1.45 21.08 9.05
N LYS A 105 1.05 20.33 10.08
CA LYS A 105 0.22 19.14 9.95
C LYS A 105 -1.15 19.46 9.32
N GLU A 106 -1.81 20.52 9.77
CA GLU A 106 -3.11 20.94 9.27
C GLU A 106 -3.00 21.42 7.81
N LYS A 107 -1.99 22.24 7.48
CA LYS A 107 -1.73 22.64 6.09
C LYS A 107 -1.35 21.48 5.19
N PHE A 108 -0.69 20.44 5.72
CA PHE A 108 -0.32 19.24 4.96
C PHE A 108 -1.58 18.56 4.42
N VAL A 109 -2.55 18.31 5.30
CA VAL A 109 -3.83 17.66 4.95
C VAL A 109 -4.59 18.50 3.93
N ILE A 110 -4.68 19.82 4.13
CA ILE A 110 -5.28 20.73 3.16
C ILE A 110 -4.61 20.58 1.80
N LYS A 111 -3.27 20.58 1.76
CA LYS A 111 -2.53 20.48 0.50
C LYS A 111 -2.73 19.14 -0.20
N VAL A 112 -2.77 18.04 0.55
CA VAL A 112 -3.08 16.71 0.01
C VAL A 112 -4.48 16.70 -0.60
N ASN A 113 -5.48 17.23 0.09
CA ASN A 113 -6.86 17.28 -0.40
C ASN A 113 -7.03 18.20 -1.63
N GLU A 114 -6.26 19.29 -1.73
CA GLU A 114 -6.14 20.06 -2.97
C GLU A 114 -5.62 19.21 -4.13
N LEU A 115 -4.52 18.46 -3.92
CA LEU A 115 -3.92 17.60 -4.95
C LEU A 115 -4.86 16.47 -5.37
N ILE A 116 -5.63 15.91 -4.44
CA ILE A 116 -6.68 14.91 -4.72
C ILE A 116 -7.74 15.52 -5.64
N LYS A 117 -8.27 16.71 -5.30
CA LYS A 117 -9.28 17.42 -6.11
C LYS A 117 -8.75 17.78 -7.50
N GLU A 118 -7.49 18.18 -7.61
CA GLU A 118 -6.80 18.49 -8.87
C GLU A 118 -6.42 17.24 -9.67
N ARG A 119 -6.63 16.03 -9.14
CA ARG A 119 -6.22 14.75 -9.74
C ARG A 119 -4.72 14.66 -10.03
N LYS A 120 -3.90 15.31 -9.21
CA LYS A 120 -2.42 15.27 -9.27
C LYS A 120 -1.85 14.21 -8.33
N ILE A 121 -2.51 13.05 -8.30
CA ILE A 121 -2.16 11.93 -7.42
C ILE A 121 -2.07 10.65 -8.23
N LYS A 122 -1.25 9.70 -7.77
CA LYS A 122 -1.27 8.32 -8.24
C LYS A 122 -1.73 7.42 -7.09
N VAL A 123 -2.83 6.70 -7.29
CA VAL A 123 -3.36 5.76 -6.31
C VAL A 123 -2.92 4.34 -6.68
N LEU A 124 -2.44 3.57 -5.69
CA LEU A 124 -2.20 2.14 -5.82
C LEU A 124 -2.89 1.36 -4.68
N PRO A 125 -3.32 0.11 -4.92
CA PRO A 125 -3.73 -0.77 -3.84
C PRO A 125 -2.54 -1.08 -2.92
N GLY A 126 -2.80 -1.19 -1.62
CA GLY A 126 -1.81 -1.64 -0.65
C GLY A 126 -1.80 -3.16 -0.48
N TYR A 127 -1.15 -3.62 0.59
CA TYR A 127 -0.98 -5.04 0.89
C TYR A 127 -2.26 -5.78 1.30
N ALA A 128 -3.34 -5.05 1.63
CA ALA A 128 -4.64 -5.56 2.04
C ALA A 128 -5.75 -4.62 1.52
N ASP A 129 -7.00 -5.09 1.47
CA ASP A 129 -8.09 -4.36 0.80
C ASP A 129 -8.45 -3.03 1.50
N PHE A 130 -8.24 -2.95 2.82
CA PHE A 130 -8.38 -1.72 3.61
C PHE A 130 -7.22 -0.74 3.44
N CYS A 131 -6.13 -1.13 2.76
CA CYS A 131 -4.90 -0.36 2.64
C CYS A 131 -4.77 0.20 1.22
N LYS A 132 -4.49 1.50 1.11
CA LYS A 132 -4.25 2.20 -0.14
C LYS A 132 -2.99 3.05 -0.02
N HIS A 133 -2.41 3.38 -1.17
CA HIS A 133 -1.27 4.29 -1.27
C HIS A 133 -1.63 5.45 -2.20
N ILE A 134 -1.35 6.67 -1.76
CA ILE A 134 -1.34 7.86 -2.62
C ILE A 134 0.10 8.32 -2.79
N PHE A 135 0.59 8.34 -4.03
CA PHE A 135 1.88 8.91 -4.39
C PHE A 135 1.68 10.32 -4.94
N ILE A 136 2.42 11.27 -4.38
CA ILE A 136 2.44 12.67 -4.79
C ILE A 136 3.88 13.18 -4.84
N GLU A 137 4.14 14.21 -5.64
CA GLU A 137 5.42 14.92 -5.59
C GLU A 137 5.64 15.51 -4.19
N ASN A 138 6.88 15.44 -3.71
CA ASN A 138 7.22 15.95 -2.40
C ASN A 138 7.26 17.49 -2.40
N PHE A 139 6.12 18.07 -2.01
CA PHE A 139 5.95 19.51 -1.83
C PHE A 139 6.50 20.03 -0.49
N THR A 140 7.02 19.14 0.38
CA THR A 140 7.66 19.49 1.66
C THR A 140 9.18 19.47 1.52
N GLU A 141 9.93 19.68 2.61
CA GLU A 141 11.39 19.45 2.66
C GLU A 141 11.77 18.07 3.22
N ALA A 142 10.83 17.11 3.24
CA ALA A 142 11.10 15.76 3.74
C ALA A 142 12.22 15.10 2.94
N THR A 143 13.14 14.46 3.66
CA THR A 143 14.30 13.77 3.09
C THR A 143 14.03 12.28 2.94
N VAL A 144 14.78 11.60 2.08
CA VAL A 144 14.70 10.14 1.96
C VAL A 144 14.84 9.45 3.32
N GLU A 145 13.97 8.47 3.59
CA GLU A 145 13.94 7.73 4.86
C GLU A 145 14.66 6.39 4.81
N THR A 146 15.20 6.00 3.65
CA THR A 146 15.90 4.73 3.44
C THR A 146 17.12 4.96 2.57
N MET A 147 18.19 4.22 2.85
CA MET A 147 19.44 4.27 2.09
C MET A 147 19.97 2.86 1.82
N GLU A 148 20.61 2.67 0.67
CA GLU A 148 21.35 1.44 0.38
C GLU A 148 22.57 1.31 1.29
N ILE A 149 22.77 0.11 1.86
CA ILE A 149 23.90 -0.21 2.71
C ILE A 149 25.15 -0.38 1.85
N ASN A 150 26.18 0.42 2.11
CA ASN A 150 27.45 0.42 1.39
C ASN A 150 28.64 0.57 2.36
N ASN A 151 29.86 0.54 1.83
CA ASN A 151 31.07 0.58 2.65
C ASN A 151 31.26 1.90 3.44
N LYS A 152 30.57 2.99 3.08
CA LYS A 152 30.67 4.28 3.77
C LYS A 152 29.71 4.40 4.95
N ASN A 153 28.58 3.69 4.92
CA ASN A 153 27.54 3.82 5.93
C ASN A 153 27.35 2.56 6.80
N ARG A 154 27.89 1.41 6.40
CA ARG A 154 27.70 0.13 7.11
C ARG A 154 28.08 0.23 8.60
N ASP A 155 29.21 0.85 8.90
CA ASP A 155 29.74 0.95 10.26
C ASP A 155 29.02 2.00 11.12
N LEU A 156 28.15 2.81 10.50
CA LEU A 156 27.29 3.79 11.17
C LEU A 156 25.92 3.22 11.55
N ILE A 157 25.60 1.99 11.12
CA ILE A 157 24.31 1.35 11.39
C ILE A 157 24.21 1.04 12.89
N LYS A 158 23.22 1.64 13.54
CA LYS A 158 22.87 1.38 14.93
C LYS A 158 21.78 0.32 15.00
N THR A 159 21.70 -0.35 16.15
CA THR A 159 20.68 -1.35 16.44
C THR A 159 20.20 -1.21 17.88
N ASP A 160 18.90 -1.36 18.10
CA ASP A 160 18.30 -1.33 19.44
C ASP A 160 16.88 -1.92 19.38
N TYR A 161 16.26 -2.09 20.55
CA TYR A 161 14.85 -2.43 20.71
C TYR A 161 14.02 -1.15 20.84
N ILE A 162 13.23 -0.82 19.81
CA ILE A 162 12.42 0.41 19.76
C ILE A 162 10.95 0.07 19.59
N SER A 163 10.09 0.71 20.40
CA SER A 163 8.64 0.68 20.25
C SER A 163 8.14 1.80 19.34
N ARG A 164 7.09 1.55 18.54
CA ARG A 164 6.45 2.62 17.72
C ARG A 164 5.53 3.52 18.53
N ARG A 165 5.02 3.01 19.65
CA ARG A 165 4.13 3.63 20.65
C ARG A 165 4.41 2.99 22.01
N ASP A 166 4.10 3.69 23.09
CA ASP A 166 4.34 3.21 24.46
C ASP A 166 3.59 1.91 24.80
N ASN A 167 2.47 1.65 24.12
CA ASN A 167 1.64 0.45 24.31
C ASN A 167 1.95 -0.70 23.32
N GLU A 168 3.06 -0.63 22.59
CA GLU A 168 3.53 -1.71 21.72
C GLU A 168 4.85 -2.27 22.24
N LEU A 169 5.03 -3.59 22.14
CA LEU A 169 6.30 -4.24 22.47
C LEU A 169 7.46 -3.67 21.61
N PRO A 170 8.64 -3.44 22.22
CA PRO A 170 9.78 -2.98 21.47
C PRO A 170 10.33 -4.12 20.60
N VAL A 171 10.78 -3.78 19.40
CA VAL A 171 11.30 -4.75 18.43
C VAL A 171 12.70 -4.37 18.00
N LEU A 172 13.49 -5.38 17.62
CA LEU A 172 14.83 -5.14 17.09
C LEU A 172 14.73 -4.35 15.78
N VAL A 173 15.34 -3.18 15.76
CA VAL A 173 15.45 -2.32 14.58
C VAL A 173 16.90 -1.98 14.30
N ARG A 174 17.17 -1.59 13.05
CA ARG A 174 18.46 -1.04 12.63
C ARG A 174 18.25 0.23 11.82
N TRP A 175 19.10 1.22 12.03
CA TRP A 175 18.97 2.51 11.36
C TRP A 175 20.31 3.24 11.23
N LEU A 176 20.34 4.24 10.34
CA LEU A 176 21.35 5.29 10.30
C LEU A 176 20.78 6.54 10.98
N CYS A 177 21.56 7.18 11.84
CA CYS A 177 21.18 8.47 12.41
C CYS A 177 21.39 9.58 11.38
N LYS A 178 20.38 10.42 11.14
CA LYS A 178 20.46 11.53 10.17
C LYS A 178 21.68 12.44 10.39
N LYS A 179 22.07 12.66 11.65
CA LYS A 179 23.25 13.47 12.00
C LYS A 179 24.60 12.87 11.56
N ASP A 180 24.68 11.54 11.44
CA ASP A 180 25.92 10.82 11.10
C ASP A 180 26.13 10.69 9.59
N ILE A 181 25.10 11.00 8.78
CA ILE A 181 25.09 10.86 7.31
C ILE A 181 24.59 12.12 6.59
N LYS A 182 24.69 13.32 7.20
CA LYS A 182 24.14 14.58 6.67
C LYS A 182 24.48 14.82 5.20
N ASP A 183 25.73 14.55 4.82
CA ASP A 183 26.27 14.80 3.48
C ASP A 183 25.73 13.83 2.42
N GLN A 184 25.05 12.76 2.84
CA GLN A 184 24.49 11.71 1.98
C GLN A 184 22.97 11.80 1.83
N ILE A 185 22.30 12.63 2.64
CA ILE A 185 20.84 12.74 2.67
C ILE A 185 20.37 13.77 1.66
N THR A 186 19.32 13.41 0.90
CA THR A 186 18.70 14.27 -0.11
C THR A 186 17.21 14.43 0.14
N LYS A 187 16.64 15.53 -0.35
CA LYS A 187 15.18 15.72 -0.41
C LYS A 187 14.58 14.58 -1.25
N ALA A 188 13.54 13.94 -0.71
CA ALA A 188 12.82 12.89 -1.42
C ALA A 188 12.06 13.47 -2.61
N LYS A 189 11.89 12.69 -3.70
CA LYS A 189 11.11 13.11 -4.87
C LYS A 189 9.60 13.00 -4.64
N TYR A 190 9.18 11.98 -3.91
CA TYR A 190 7.78 11.65 -3.69
C TYR A 190 7.48 11.44 -2.21
N LEU A 191 6.20 11.62 -1.87
CA LEU A 191 5.61 11.12 -0.64
C LEU A 191 4.69 9.95 -1.00
N ASP A 192 4.92 8.81 -0.37
CA ASP A 192 3.99 7.69 -0.32
C ASP A 192 3.13 7.84 0.94
N LEU A 193 1.87 8.25 0.75
CA LEU A 193 0.88 8.34 1.79
C LEU A 193 0.21 6.97 1.92
N ILE A 194 0.41 6.31 3.05
CA ILE A 194 -0.25 5.04 3.36
C ILE A 194 -1.56 5.36 4.04
N LEU A 195 -2.66 4.84 3.50
CA LEU A 195 -4.01 5.08 4.00
C LEU A 195 -4.65 3.78 4.48
N TYR A 196 -5.31 3.84 5.62
CA TYR A 196 -6.23 2.81 6.07
C TYR A 196 -7.67 3.30 5.97
N SER A 197 -8.57 2.37 5.64
CA SER A 197 -10.00 2.63 5.73
C SER A 197 -10.39 2.94 7.18
N LYS A 198 -11.41 3.77 7.36
CA LYS A 198 -12.01 4.07 8.66
C LYS A 198 -12.31 2.81 9.49
N ASP A 199 -12.92 1.80 8.87
CA ASP A 199 -13.28 0.53 9.55
C ASP A 199 -12.08 -0.20 10.15
N GLN A 200 -10.95 -0.20 9.43
CA GLN A 200 -9.70 -0.82 9.93
C GLN A 200 -9.11 0.00 11.09
N ILE A 201 -9.14 1.32 11.02
CA ILE A 201 -8.66 2.20 12.11
C ILE A 201 -9.51 1.99 13.37
N ASP A 202 -10.83 1.94 13.23
CA ASP A 202 -11.76 1.68 14.34
C ASP A 202 -11.51 0.29 14.95
N LYS A 203 -11.26 -0.72 14.10
CA LYS A 203 -10.91 -2.08 14.53
C LYS A 203 -9.62 -2.10 15.34
N GLU A 204 -8.54 -1.50 14.85
CA GLU A 204 -7.25 -1.48 15.56
C GLU A 204 -7.34 -0.70 16.88
N ASN A 205 -8.06 0.42 16.91
CA ASN A 205 -8.28 1.17 18.14
C ASN A 205 -9.03 0.36 19.20
N LYS A 206 -10.05 -0.41 18.79
CA LYS A 206 -10.80 -1.30 19.69
C LYS A 206 -9.90 -2.39 20.29
N GLU A 207 -9.12 -3.07 19.46
CA GLU A 207 -8.23 -4.17 19.89
C GLU A 207 -7.10 -3.67 20.80
N MET A 208 -6.52 -2.50 20.49
CA MET A 208 -5.48 -1.85 21.30
C MET A 208 -6.02 -1.08 22.51
N LYS A 209 -7.35 -1.05 22.71
CA LYS A 209 -8.03 -0.25 23.74
C LYS A 209 -7.66 1.24 23.70
N ASN A 210 -7.34 1.73 22.50
CA ASN A 210 -7.06 3.15 22.26
C ASN A 210 -8.39 3.91 22.18
N LYS A 211 -8.40 5.12 22.75
CA LYS A 211 -9.50 6.08 22.59
C LYS A 211 -8.97 7.27 21.80
N PRO A 212 -9.16 7.32 20.47
CA PRO A 212 -8.69 8.45 19.68
C PRO A 212 -9.41 9.73 20.16
N LYS A 213 -8.70 10.85 20.20
CA LYS A 213 -9.29 12.16 20.50
C LYS A 213 -10.06 12.70 19.30
N ASN A 214 -9.59 12.40 18.09
CA ASN A 214 -10.21 12.75 16.83
C ASN A 214 -10.74 11.51 16.11
N ILE A 215 -12.04 11.49 15.82
CA ILE A 215 -12.66 10.43 15.02
C ILE A 215 -12.61 10.87 13.56
N SER A 216 -12.06 10.02 12.69
CA SER A 216 -12.03 10.29 11.25
C SER A 216 -13.43 10.42 10.66
N HIS A 217 -13.59 11.39 9.76
CA HIS A 217 -14.83 11.61 8.99
C HIS A 217 -14.70 11.15 7.53
N CYS A 218 -13.50 10.74 7.11
CA CYS A 218 -13.22 10.26 5.77
C CYS A 218 -13.29 8.73 5.72
N ASP A 219 -13.58 8.18 4.55
CA ASP A 219 -13.51 6.72 4.35
C ASP A 219 -12.10 6.19 4.53
N TYR A 220 -11.08 7.03 4.31
CA TYR A 220 -9.68 6.72 4.46
C TYR A 220 -8.92 7.84 5.18
N SER A 221 -8.02 7.45 6.08
CA SER A 221 -7.08 8.35 6.76
C SER A 221 -5.65 7.97 6.45
N ILE A 222 -4.78 8.97 6.34
CA ILE A 222 -3.33 8.78 6.26
C ILE A 222 -2.83 8.28 7.63
N ILE A 223 -2.25 7.08 7.66
CA ILE A 223 -1.67 6.47 8.87
C ILE A 223 -0.15 6.56 8.90
N CYS A 224 0.49 6.75 7.75
CA CYS A 224 1.94 6.91 7.65
C CYS A 224 2.30 7.65 6.36
N ILE A 225 3.36 8.46 6.42
CA ILE A 225 3.93 9.17 5.28
C ILE A 225 5.36 8.68 5.10
N LYS A 226 5.70 8.17 3.92
CA LYS A 226 7.07 7.78 3.58
C LYS A 226 7.66 8.73 2.54
N ALA A 227 8.80 9.32 2.87
CA ALA A 227 9.54 10.19 1.96
C ALA A 227 10.58 9.37 1.19
N GLN A 228 10.39 9.23 -0.13
CA GLN A 228 11.17 8.32 -0.98
C GLN A 228 11.40 8.86 -2.40
N ASN A 229 12.28 8.21 -3.15
CA ASN A 229 12.60 8.61 -4.53
C ASN A 229 11.75 7.89 -5.58
N GLU A 230 11.05 6.86 -5.16
CA GLU A 230 10.26 5.93 -5.95
C GLU A 230 8.78 6.31 -5.91
N ASN A 231 8.08 6.18 -7.03
CA ASN A 231 6.62 6.42 -7.11
C ASN A 231 5.81 5.12 -7.04
N TYR A 232 6.30 4.15 -6.27
CA TYR A 232 5.69 2.85 -6.01
C TYR A 232 6.01 2.41 -4.57
N GLU A 233 5.23 1.48 -4.03
CA GLU A 233 5.38 1.00 -2.65
C GLU A 233 6.74 0.30 -2.46
N LEU A 234 7.58 0.84 -1.57
CA LEU A 234 8.74 0.11 -1.05
C LEU A 234 8.27 -0.93 -0.03
N PRO A 235 8.82 -2.18 -0.05
CA PRO A 235 8.39 -3.22 0.86
C PRO A 235 8.47 -2.75 2.32
N MET A 236 7.41 -2.97 3.12
CA MET A 236 7.47 -2.74 4.56
C MET A 236 8.55 -3.60 5.21
N THR A 237 9.08 -3.19 6.37
CA THR A 237 10.12 -3.95 7.09
C THR A 237 9.63 -5.35 7.48
N PRO A 238 10.49 -6.39 7.53
CA PRO A 238 10.07 -7.74 7.89
C PRO A 238 9.36 -7.81 9.25
N ILE A 239 9.85 -7.05 10.23
CA ILE A 239 9.23 -6.96 11.54
C ILE A 239 7.83 -6.33 11.51
N THR A 240 7.56 -5.41 10.57
CA THR A 240 6.20 -4.88 10.37
C THR A 240 5.26 -5.95 9.88
N MET A 241 5.70 -6.82 8.97
CA MET A 241 4.90 -7.95 8.50
C MET A 241 4.60 -8.97 9.60
N LEU A 242 5.59 -9.26 10.46
CA LEU A 242 5.39 -10.15 11.61
C LEU A 242 4.45 -9.54 12.64
N ARG A 243 4.64 -8.26 12.97
CA ARG A 243 3.74 -7.57 13.91
C ARG A 243 2.32 -7.49 13.36
N ASN A 244 2.13 -7.31 12.05
CA ASN A 244 0.80 -7.27 11.44
C ASN A 244 -0.03 -8.54 11.68
N THR A 245 0.60 -9.67 12.05
CA THR A 245 -0.15 -10.87 12.44
C THR A 245 -0.73 -10.82 13.86
N LEU A 246 -0.29 -9.88 14.69
CA LEU A 246 -0.65 -9.72 16.10
C LEU A 246 -1.48 -8.44 16.27
N ILE A 247 -2.81 -8.53 16.08
CA ILE A 247 -3.68 -7.36 16.16
C ILE A 247 -3.69 -6.70 17.55
N THR A 248 -3.46 -7.49 18.60
CA THR A 248 -3.36 -7.02 19.99
C THR A 248 -2.03 -6.35 20.33
N GLU A 249 -1.06 -6.37 19.40
CA GLU A 249 0.30 -5.79 19.56
C GLU A 249 0.58 -4.72 18.48
N GLY A 250 -0.48 -4.01 18.04
CA GLY A 250 -0.40 -2.92 17.08
C GLY A 250 -0.29 -3.36 15.62
N GLY A 251 -0.55 -4.63 15.33
CA GLY A 251 -0.68 -5.13 13.97
C GLY A 251 -2.08 -4.93 13.37
N SER A 252 -2.19 -5.10 12.05
CA SER A 252 -3.48 -5.01 11.35
C SER A 252 -4.35 -6.27 11.42
N GLY A 253 -3.79 -7.39 11.90
CA GLY A 253 -4.43 -8.70 11.95
C GLY A 253 -4.37 -9.48 10.63
N VAL A 254 -3.57 -9.04 9.66
CA VAL A 254 -3.40 -9.72 8.38
C VAL A 254 -2.42 -10.89 8.53
N HIS A 255 -2.80 -12.07 8.02
CA HIS A 255 -1.94 -13.25 8.03
C HIS A 255 -0.65 -13.05 7.23
N LEU A 256 0.44 -13.66 7.70
CA LEU A 256 1.75 -13.55 7.05
C LEU A 256 1.73 -14.18 5.65
N ASN A 257 1.98 -13.37 4.62
CA ASN A 257 2.31 -13.87 3.30
C ASN A 257 3.82 -14.17 3.23
N ARG A 258 4.18 -15.46 3.12
CA ARG A 258 5.57 -15.92 3.13
C ARG A 258 6.39 -15.38 1.96
N GLU A 259 5.82 -15.30 0.76
CA GLU A 259 6.53 -14.79 -0.43
C GLU A 259 6.84 -13.30 -0.27
N LYS A 260 5.84 -12.51 0.13
CA LYS A 260 6.02 -11.07 0.40
C LYS A 260 7.00 -10.80 1.53
N TYR A 261 7.03 -11.67 2.55
CA TYR A 261 8.03 -11.59 3.61
C TYR A 261 9.45 -11.80 3.08
N LEU A 262 9.65 -12.78 2.19
CA LEU A 262 10.96 -13.00 1.57
C LEU A 262 11.36 -11.85 0.62
N ASP A 263 10.42 -11.25 -0.09
CA ASP A 263 10.66 -10.03 -0.89
C ASP A 263 11.10 -8.85 0.00
N SER A 264 10.41 -8.65 1.12
CA SER A 264 10.79 -7.67 2.14
C SER A 264 12.20 -7.93 2.66
N VAL A 265 12.52 -9.16 3.06
CA VAL A 265 13.87 -9.54 3.53
C VAL A 265 14.92 -9.27 2.45
N LYS A 266 14.63 -9.58 1.18
CA LYS A 266 15.56 -9.34 0.06
C LYS A 266 15.87 -7.84 -0.09
N TYR A 267 14.85 -6.99 -0.04
CA TYR A 267 15.04 -5.53 -0.11
C TYR A 267 15.80 -5.02 1.12
N TRP A 268 15.29 -5.31 2.32
CA TRP A 268 15.83 -4.79 3.56
C TRP A 268 17.20 -5.36 3.89
N ARG A 269 17.63 -6.51 3.35
CA ARG A 269 19.01 -6.99 3.50
C ARG A 269 20.05 -5.97 3.01
N HIS A 270 19.71 -5.20 1.98
CA HIS A 270 20.58 -4.23 1.33
C HIS A 270 20.21 -2.77 1.62
N HIS A 271 19.18 -2.53 2.41
CA HIS A 271 18.70 -1.18 2.75
C HIS A 271 18.57 -1.01 4.26
N VAL A 272 18.68 0.23 4.72
CA VAL A 272 18.55 0.60 6.14
C VAL A 272 17.74 1.88 6.27
N SER A 273 16.89 1.94 7.29
CA SER A 273 16.09 3.13 7.60
C SER A 273 16.97 4.27 8.10
N ILE A 274 16.55 5.50 7.87
CA ILE A 274 17.15 6.72 8.41
C ILE A 274 16.20 7.30 9.45
N ILE A 275 16.69 7.49 10.67
CA ILE A 275 15.90 8.02 11.79
C ILE A 275 16.66 9.21 12.40
N ASP A 276 15.92 10.19 12.91
CA ASP A 276 16.46 11.45 13.44
C ASP A 276 16.98 11.34 14.89
N ASN A 277 17.29 10.12 15.35
CA ASN A 277 17.75 9.77 16.71
C ASN A 277 19.16 10.31 17.04
#